data_AF-A0A937L2X7-F1
#
_entry.id   AF-A0A937L2X7-F1
#
_cell.length_a   1.000
_cell.length_b   1.000
_cell.length_c   1.000
_cell.angle_alpha   90.00
_cell.angle_beta   90.00
_cell.angle_gamma   90.00
#
_symmetry.space_group_name_H-M   'P 1'
#
loop_
_entity.id
_entity.type
_entity.pdbx_description
1 polymer ?
#
loop_
_entity_poly.entity_id
_entity_poly.type
_entity_poly.pdbx_seq_one_letter_code
_entity_poly.pdbx_strand_id
1 'polypeptide(L)'
;MSNLLGLSLDVGAIGWTLIDGDSMQVKAMGTHVFQVGSEHYGSGIREISKASLRTQNRIKRMRYSRKKMRKKFLIKVLIAHDLCPLNQGDCQKEFLKNIDRN
;
A
#
# COMPACT_ATOMS: atom_id res chain seq x y z
N MET A 1 29.15 23.06 -29.37
CA MET A 1 29.78 22.85 -28.05
C MET A 1 29.10 21.67 -27.40
N SER A 2 29.84 20.59 -27.17
CA SER A 2 29.35 19.42 -26.42
C SER A 2 29.34 19.79 -24.93
N ASN A 3 28.23 19.52 -24.25
CA ASN A 3 28.17 19.64 -22.79
C ASN A 3 28.18 18.22 -22.21
N LEU A 4 28.90 18.04 -21.11
CA LEU A 4 28.92 16.82 -20.32
C LEU A 4 27.93 16.96 -19.17
N LEU A 5 27.07 15.95 -18.98
CA LEU A 5 26.12 15.90 -17.87
C LEU A 5 26.57 14.86 -16.85
N GLY A 6 26.94 15.30 -15.66
CA GLY A 6 27.16 14.45 -14.50
C GLY A 6 25.86 14.26 -13.73
N LEU A 7 25.52 13.02 -13.38
CA LEU A 7 24.36 12.69 -12.55
C LEU A 7 24.82 11.89 -11.32
N SER A 8 24.31 12.28 -10.15
CA SER A 8 24.45 11.57 -8.89
C SER A 8 23.05 11.16 -8.43
N LEU A 9 22.82 9.85 -8.31
CA LEU A 9 21.50 9.30 -7.97
C LEU A 9 21.53 8.78 -6.53
N ASP A 10 20.64 9.30 -5.70
CA ASP A 10 20.39 8.85 -4.34
C ASP A 10 18.89 8.51 -4.16
N VAL A 11 18.54 7.89 -3.03
CA VAL A 11 17.20 7.35 -2.75
C VAL A 11 16.12 8.44 -2.64
N GLY A 12 16.50 9.67 -2.32
CA GLY A 12 15.61 10.84 -2.22
C GLY A 12 16.11 12.10 -2.93
N ALA A 13 17.18 11.99 -3.70
CA ALA A 13 17.76 13.14 -4.38
C ALA A 13 18.47 12.75 -5.68
N ILE A 14 18.44 13.67 -6.65
CA ILE A 14 19.23 13.59 -7.88
C ILE A 14 20.09 14.85 -7.95
N GLY A 15 21.39 14.69 -7.76
CA GLY A 15 22.37 15.73 -8.05
C GLY A 15 22.70 15.73 -9.53
N TRP A 16 22.81 16.92 -10.13
CA TRP A 16 23.22 17.07 -11.52
C TRP A 16 24.21 18.21 -11.69
N THR A 17 25.15 18.02 -12.62
CA THR A 17 26.21 18.98 -12.93
C THR A 17 26.36 19.05 -14.44
N LEU A 18 26.30 20.25 -15.00
CA LEU A 18 26.55 20.51 -16.42
C LEU A 18 27.95 21.10 -16.57
N ILE A 19 28.80 20.40 -17.32
CA ILE A 19 30.19 20.76 -17.55
C ILE A 19 30.37 21.05 -19.04
N ASP A 20 31.16 22.07 -19.37
CA ASP A 20 31.56 22.34 -20.74
C ASP A 20 32.57 21.29 -21.22
N GLY A 21 32.34 20.68 -22.38
CA GLY A 21 33.20 19.60 -22.88
C GLY A 21 34.62 20.05 -23.23
N ASP A 22 34.79 21.32 -23.60
CA ASP A 22 36.08 21.87 -24.04
C ASP A 22 36.86 22.49 -22.88
N SER A 23 36.23 23.40 -22.12
CA SER A 23 36.90 24.11 -21.01
C SER A 23 36.92 23.34 -19.68
N MET A 24 36.16 22.24 -19.59
CA MET A 24 35.91 21.47 -18.35
C MET A 24 35.38 22.32 -17.18
N GLN A 25 34.85 23.51 -17.46
CA GLN A 25 34.26 24.39 -16.46
C GLN A 25 32.81 24.00 -16.16
N VAL A 26 32.42 24.16 -14.90
CA VAL A 26 31.02 23.96 -14.46
C VAL A 26 30.17 25.11 -14.99
N LYS A 27 29.22 24.79 -15.87
CA LYS A 27 28.22 25.73 -16.39
C LYS A 27 27.04 25.90 -15.44
N ALA A 28 26.59 24.81 -14.85
CA ALA A 28 25.47 24.80 -13.92
C ALA A 28 25.53 23.56 -13.04
N MET A 29 24.88 23.63 -11.88
CA MET A 29 24.70 22.48 -11.01
C MET A 29 23.42 22.66 -10.19
N GLY A 30 22.89 21.55 -9.70
CA GLY A 30 21.76 21.58 -8.80
C GLY A 30 21.44 20.21 -8.23
N THR A 31 20.46 20.20 -7.33
CA THR A 31 19.95 18.98 -6.72
C THR A 31 18.44 19.01 -6.75
N HIS A 32 17.84 17.96 -7.28
CA HIS A 32 16.40 17.72 -7.19
C HIS A 32 16.11 16.80 -6.01
N VAL A 33 15.42 17.31 -4.99
CA VAL A 33 15.03 16.53 -3.80
C VAL A 33 13.57 16.11 -3.92
N PHE A 34 13.28 14.84 -3.67
CA PHE A 34 11.94 14.27 -3.73
C PHE A 34 11.68 13.33 -2.55
N GLN A 35 10.40 13.08 -2.27
CA GLN A 35 10.01 12.19 -1.19
C GLN A 35 10.37 10.74 -1.52
N VAL A 36 10.96 10.05 -0.55
CA VAL A 36 11.32 8.63 -0.70
C VAL A 36 10.08 7.77 -0.97
N GLY A 37 10.24 6.78 -1.84
CA GLY A 37 9.19 5.86 -2.29
C GLY A 37 8.78 4.78 -1.28
N SER A 38 9.42 4.74 -0.11
CA SER A 38 9.13 3.82 0.99
C SER A 38 8.44 4.51 2.17
N GLU A 39 7.70 3.72 2.92
CA GLU A 39 7.16 4.06 4.22
C GLU A 39 8.16 3.58 5.29
N HIS A 40 8.32 4.37 6.36
CA HIS A 40 9.30 4.09 7.42
C HIS A 40 10.74 3.96 6.90
N TYR A 41 11.12 4.80 5.93
CA TYR A 41 12.48 4.85 5.39
C TYR A 41 13.53 4.93 6.52
N GLY A 42 14.56 4.08 6.44
CA GLY A 42 15.62 4.04 7.46
C GLY A 42 15.28 3.25 8.73
N SER A 43 14.10 2.61 8.80
CA SER A 43 13.70 1.77 9.93
C SER A 43 14.11 0.28 9.79
N GLY A 44 15.04 -0.02 8.88
CA GLY A 44 15.53 -1.38 8.62
C GLY A 44 14.42 -2.33 8.16
N ILE A 45 14.15 -3.38 8.93
CA ILE A 45 13.13 -4.40 8.61
C ILE A 45 11.72 -3.80 8.45
N ARG A 46 11.45 -2.66 9.11
CA ARG A 46 10.14 -1.99 9.03
C ARG A 46 9.98 -1.13 7.78
N GLU A 47 11.03 -0.95 7.00
CA GLU A 47 10.96 -0.22 5.74
C GLU A 47 10.18 -1.03 4.71
N ILE A 48 9.11 -0.43 4.18
CA ILE A 48 8.20 -1.10 3.24
C ILE A 48 7.90 -0.15 2.09
N SER A 49 7.93 -0.64 0.86
CA SER A 49 7.53 0.18 -0.28
C SER A 49 6.06 0.60 -0.20
N LYS A 50 5.74 1.81 -0.65
CA LYS A 50 4.35 2.30 -0.72
C LYS A 50 3.44 1.35 -1.52
N ALA A 51 3.98 0.71 -2.56
CA ALA A 51 3.27 -0.28 -3.37
C ALA A 51 2.97 -1.58 -2.60
N SER A 52 3.90 -2.07 -1.79
CA SER A 52 3.70 -3.24 -0.92
C SER A 52 2.61 -2.94 0.12
N LEU A 53 2.68 -1.80 0.80
CA LEU A 53 1.66 -1.39 1.77
C LEU A 53 0.26 -1.28 1.13
N ARG A 54 0.16 -0.68 -0.07
CA ARG A 54 -1.10 -0.62 -0.85
C ARG A 54 -1.64 -2.02 -1.14
N THR A 55 -0.77 -2.95 -1.52
CA THR A 55 -1.13 -4.34 -1.81
C THR A 55 -1.61 -5.08 -0.57
N GLN A 56 -0.90 -4.95 0.55
CA GLN A 56 -1.29 -5.53 1.84
C GLN A 56 -2.66 -5.03 2.29
N ASN A 57 -2.89 -3.71 2.23
CA ASN A 57 -4.17 -3.10 2.58
C ASN A 57 -5.32 -3.58 1.67
N ARG A 58 -5.07 -3.72 0.36
CA ARG A 58 -6.03 -4.29 -0.59
C ARG A 58 -6.38 -5.74 -0.24
N ILE A 59 -5.38 -6.57 0.01
CA ILE A 59 -5.57 -7.99 0.38
C ILE A 59 -6.35 -8.10 1.69
N LYS A 60 -6.03 -7.26 2.69
CA LYS A 60 -6.74 -7.21 3.97
C LYS A 60 -8.23 -6.96 3.75
N ARG A 61 -8.59 -5.89 3.03
CA ARG A 61 -10.00 -5.56 2.70
C ARG A 61 -10.71 -6.71 1.98
N MET A 62 -10.06 -7.29 0.96
CA MET A 62 -10.61 -8.41 0.21
C MET A 62 -10.85 -9.63 1.11
N ARG A 63 -9.90 -9.97 1.99
CA ARG A 63 -10.00 -11.11 2.92
C ARG A 63 -11.17 -10.92 3.89
N TYR A 64 -11.32 -9.73 4.46
CA TYR A 64 -12.46 -9.42 5.34
C TYR A 64 -13.80 -9.55 4.60
N SER A 65 -13.91 -8.97 3.40
CA SER A 65 -15.13 -9.07 2.58
C SER A 65 -15.48 -10.54 2.25
N ARG A 66 -14.50 -11.33 1.79
CA ARG A 66 -14.70 -12.76 1.49
C ARG A 66 -15.09 -13.57 2.74
N LYS A 67 -14.46 -13.30 3.89
CA LYS A 67 -14.81 -13.95 5.16
C LYS A 67 -16.24 -13.62 5.58
N LYS A 68 -16.66 -12.36 5.44
CA LYS A 68 -18.03 -11.90 5.72
C LYS A 68 -19.05 -12.61 4.82
N MET A 69 -18.79 -12.68 3.52
CA MET A 69 -19.66 -13.37 2.55
C MET A 69 -19.79 -14.87 2.86
N ARG A 70 -18.68 -15.56 3.12
CA ARG A 70 -18.71 -17.00 3.47
C ARG A 70 -19.49 -17.27 4.76
N LYS A 71 -19.30 -16.44 5.80
CA LYS A 71 -20.08 -16.56 7.05
C LYS A 71 -21.58 -16.40 6.81
N LYS A 72 -21.98 -15.40 6.01
CA LYS A 72 -23.38 -15.19 5.63
C LYS A 72 -23.96 -16.40 4.90
N PHE A 73 -23.23 -16.94 3.92
CA PHE A 73 -23.66 -18.11 3.17
C PHE A 73 -23.80 -19.35 4.05
N LEU A 74 -22.79 -19.64 4.88
CA LEU A 74 -22.81 -20.76 5.82
C LEU A 74 -24.03 -20.72 6.73
N ILE A 75 -24.33 -19.55 7.32
CA ILE A 75 -25.47 -19.44 8.23
C ILE A 75 -26.80 -19.64 7.50
N LYS A 76 -26.95 -19.14 6.27
CA LYS A 76 -28.13 -19.44 5.45
C LYS A 76 -28.34 -20.94 5.25
N VAL A 77 -27.25 -21.67 4.98
CA VAL A 77 -27.29 -23.13 4.79
C VAL A 77 -27.65 -23.83 6.10
N LEU A 78 -27.05 -23.45 7.23
CA LEU A 78 -27.33 -24.08 8.52
C LEU A 78 -28.79 -23.90 8.96
N ILE A 79 -29.38 -22.73 8.73
CA ILE A 79 -30.80 -22.47 9.03
C ILE A 79 -31.71 -23.34 8.16
N ALA A 80 -31.37 -23.50 6.87
CA ALA A 80 -32.17 -24.31 5.95
C ALA A 80 -32.21 -25.81 6.33
N HIS A 81 -31.27 -26.26 7.16
CA HIS A 81 -31.18 -27.64 7.66
C HIS A 81 -31.51 -27.77 9.15
N ASP A 82 -32.09 -26.74 9.78
CA ASP A 82 -32.39 -26.71 11.23
C ASP A 82 -31.17 -26.98 12.14
N LEU A 83 -29.95 -26.73 11.62
CA LEU A 83 -28.68 -26.87 12.34
C LEU A 83 -28.24 -25.56 13.01
N CYS A 84 -29.07 -24.53 12.96
CA CYS A 84 -28.81 -23.24 13.61
C CYS A 84 -29.99 -22.88 14.52
N PRO A 85 -29.75 -22.57 15.81
CA PRO A 85 -30.82 -22.20 16.74
C PRO A 85 -31.41 -20.80 16.46
N LEU A 86 -30.89 -20.07 15.46
CA LEU A 86 -31.34 -18.73 15.10
C LEU A 86 -32.42 -18.78 14.03
N ASN A 87 -33.55 -18.12 14.27
CA ASN A 87 -34.59 -17.92 13.25
C ASN A 87 -34.11 -16.99 12.13
N GLN A 88 -34.66 -17.14 10.90
CA GLN A 88 -34.29 -16.32 9.73
C GLN A 88 -34.35 -14.80 10.01
N GLY A 89 -35.29 -14.34 10.85
CA GLY A 89 -35.46 -12.94 11.22
C GLY A 89 -34.45 -12.40 12.25
N ASP A 90 -33.94 -13.24 13.15
CA ASP A 90 -33.01 -12.82 14.21
C ASP A 90 -31.55 -12.87 13.75
N CYS A 91 -31.25 -13.77 12.81
CA CYS A 91 -29.94 -13.88 12.20
C CYS A 91 -29.43 -12.55 11.62
N GLN A 92 -30.28 -11.79 10.92
CA GLN A 92 -29.89 -10.48 10.36
C GLN A 92 -29.49 -9.48 11.45
N LYS A 93 -30.14 -9.50 12.62
CA LYS A 93 -29.89 -8.59 13.74
C LYS A 93 -28.59 -8.93 14.49
N GLU A 94 -28.34 -10.21 14.74
CA GLU A 94 -27.09 -10.70 15.36
C GLU A 94 -25.87 -10.34 14.49
N PHE A 95 -26.01 -10.45 13.17
CA PHE A 95 -24.96 -10.13 12.21
C PHE A 95 -24.64 -8.63 12.18
N LEU A 96 -25.65 -7.75 12.27
CA LEU A 96 -25.46 -6.30 12.33
C LEU A 96 -24.74 -5.89 13.63
N LYS A 97 -25.16 -6.44 14.78
CA LYS A 97 -24.51 -6.19 16.09
C LYS A 97 -23.05 -6.62 16.19
N ASN A 98 -22.61 -7.57 15.36
CA ASN A 98 -21.23 -8.07 15.34
C ASN A 98 -20.36 -7.43 14.24
N ILE A 99 -20.94 -6.60 13.36
CA ILE A 99 -20.19 -5.77 12.40
C ILE A 99 -19.61 -4.54 13.10
N ASP A 100 -20.31 -3.99 14.10
CA ASP A 100 -19.91 -2.75 14.78
C ASP A 100 -18.94 -2.98 15.95
N ARG A 101 -18.67 -4.24 16.33
CA ARG A 101 -17.79 -4.63 17.45
C ARG A 101 -16.35 -4.98 17.05
N ASN A 102 -15.95 -4.75 15.79
CA ASN A 102 -14.60 -5.05 15.29
C ASN A 102 -14.02 -3.92 14.45
#